data_AF-A0A9E3VLJ1-F1
#
_entry.id   AF-A0A9E3VLJ1-F1
#
_cell.length_a   1.000
_cell.length_b   1.000
_cell.length_c   1.000
_cell.angle_alpha   90.00
_cell.angle_beta   90.00
_cell.angle_gamma   90.00
#
_symmetry.space_group_name_H-M   'P 1'
#
loop_
_entity.id
_entity.type
_entity.pdbx_description
1 polymer ?
#
loop_
_entity_poly.entity_id
_entity_poly.type
_entity_poly.pdbx_seq_one_letter_code
_entity_poly.pdbx_strand_id
1 'polypeptide(L)'
;MKLSIVIVAAVLCAVGFEPVVAQPAIQQRNLNLDGIKVTKKIQPQRETNSFAQFNQNATGLNKTNAYLLSYLSLMIYAQNLDSEVGETERALQESGTLFELKYKERTAHMFSSPVFKFIPKTNQHLLNPEAMCIATSKEIIIVFRGTDRLVNTDPGPLGDLIYDWGEWIVTDANVLPLVSPNEGIAGKLHKGMKQSVDLIDDAVIRFVTDNGGATKPVWLTGHSLGGAEAQIMAGTLKKKGMNVKGVYLYNSPHPGDPTYASALNTLVGRDNIQRFEYLDDPIAMLPPQTTATRLLTGFPLPLGSPVGGFGRAGVRNFYSKQNGANFFAAQPERQEGQSDRNNLGRSGAFSPLAICYHNPHWICNAAFLELPEETRAKLPLPPSLDDCEACTPDAKETGITGIPFEQKIAQDVADAVGDVVETVSFNVGNIFANFVGSAIPEGDYYIRCNKGKKYLDISGGCMNSNGCKAQLWDLGSSKSNNIFTIRKEGPSYRVKLRSNGKSLEVKGEERMSNGGDIQIWDGNPIGIANANQKWFFYKIPNSKNAYLMVNAASFKVLDAVNSGTNSNGGGVQIYDSRSNDQTQVWILEKTS
;
A
#
# COMPACT_ATOMS: atom_id res chain seq x y z
N MET A 1 34.31 -49.24 -9.72
CA MET A 1 33.46 -49.16 -10.94
C MET A 1 32.77 -47.80 -10.89
N LYS A 2 32.98 -46.81 -11.78
CA LYS A 2 32.95 -46.80 -13.28
C LYS A 2 31.66 -47.46 -13.77
N LEU A 3 30.64 -46.77 -14.29
CA LEU A 3 30.53 -45.82 -15.42
C LEU A 3 29.30 -44.89 -15.14
N SER A 4 29.31 -43.57 -15.28
CA SER A 4 29.30 -42.73 -16.51
C SER A 4 28.04 -42.95 -17.39
N ILE A 5 27.25 -41.93 -17.80
CA ILE A 5 27.55 -41.01 -18.92
C ILE A 5 26.48 -39.86 -19.02
N VAL A 6 26.94 -38.58 -19.10
CA VAL A 6 26.50 -37.49 -20.05
C VAL A 6 25.01 -37.02 -20.02
N ILE A 7 24.60 -35.74 -19.97
CA ILE A 7 25.16 -34.47 -20.49
C ILE A 7 25.10 -33.32 -19.45
N VAL A 8 26.18 -32.54 -19.38
CA VAL A 8 26.15 -31.08 -19.13
C VAL A 8 26.90 -30.41 -20.30
N ALA A 9 26.50 -29.19 -20.66
CA ALA A 9 27.11 -28.25 -21.62
C ALA A 9 26.80 -28.39 -23.14
N ALA A 10 25.77 -27.66 -23.56
CA ALA A 10 25.74 -26.76 -24.73
C ALA A 10 24.56 -25.78 -24.45
N VAL A 11 24.72 -24.49 -24.13
CA VAL A 11 25.46 -23.41 -24.80
C VAL A 11 25.06 -23.27 -26.28
N LEU A 12 24.08 -22.38 -26.48
CA LEU A 12 23.84 -21.48 -27.62
C LEU A 12 23.82 -22.03 -29.06
N CYS A 13 22.76 -21.62 -29.76
CA CYS A 13 22.58 -21.52 -31.22
C CYS A 13 21.90 -22.69 -31.97
N ALA A 14 20.57 -22.74 -31.87
CA ALA A 14 19.71 -23.01 -33.02
C ALA A 14 18.40 -22.23 -32.88
N VAL A 15 18.22 -21.21 -33.74
CA VAL A 15 16.96 -20.46 -33.91
C VAL A 15 15.83 -21.39 -34.32
N GLY A 16 14.69 -21.26 -33.66
CA GLY A 16 13.46 -22.00 -33.94
C GLY A 16 12.25 -21.27 -33.36
N PHE A 17 11.87 -20.16 -33.98
CA PHE A 17 10.62 -19.47 -33.65
C PHE A 17 9.44 -20.33 -34.12
N GLU A 18 8.56 -20.72 -33.19
CA GLU A 18 7.15 -20.95 -33.53
C GLU A 18 6.38 -19.65 -33.29
N PRO A 19 5.45 -19.26 -34.18
CA PRO A 19 4.68 -18.04 -34.04
C PRO A 19 3.64 -18.21 -32.94
N VAL A 20 3.93 -17.70 -31.74
CA VAL A 20 2.90 -17.50 -30.71
C VAL A 20 1.84 -16.57 -31.30
N VAL A 21 0.61 -17.08 -31.40
CA VAL A 21 -0.55 -16.34 -31.92
C VAL A 21 -0.65 -15.03 -31.17
N ALA A 22 -0.58 -13.91 -31.90
CA ALA A 22 -0.67 -12.59 -31.31
C ALA A 22 -2.00 -12.45 -30.58
N GLN A 23 -1.95 -12.38 -29.25
CA GLN A 23 -3.04 -11.74 -28.51
C GLN A 23 -3.18 -10.32 -29.07
N PRO A 24 -4.40 -9.86 -29.40
CA PRO A 24 -4.58 -8.55 -30.00
C PRO A 24 -4.01 -7.52 -29.04
N ALA A 25 -3.06 -6.72 -29.51
CA ALA A 25 -2.54 -5.60 -28.75
C ALA A 25 -3.73 -4.78 -28.24
N ILE A 26 -3.70 -4.35 -26.97
CA ILE A 26 -4.71 -3.46 -26.43
C ILE A 26 -4.66 -2.19 -27.26
N GLN A 27 -5.59 -2.11 -28.22
CA GLN A 27 -5.68 -1.02 -29.16
C GLN A 27 -5.99 0.21 -28.33
N GLN A 28 -5.04 1.15 -28.26
CA GLN A 28 -5.27 2.45 -27.62
C GLN A 28 -6.52 3.04 -28.28
N ARG A 29 -7.65 2.96 -27.58
CA ARG A 29 -8.90 3.56 -28.04
C ARG A 29 -8.68 5.06 -27.94
N ASN A 30 -8.39 5.68 -29.09
CA ASN A 30 -8.52 7.11 -29.25
C ASN A 30 -9.98 7.48 -28.97
N LEU A 31 -10.28 7.72 -27.70
CA LEU A 31 -11.55 8.27 -27.25
C LEU A 31 -11.74 9.60 -27.97
N ASN A 32 -12.84 9.75 -28.69
CA ASN A 32 -13.15 11.02 -29.32
C ASN A 32 -13.47 12.05 -28.22
N LEU A 33 -12.55 13.01 -28.01
CA LEU A 33 -12.60 13.96 -26.90
C LEU A 33 -13.71 15.01 -27.05
N ASP A 34 -14.31 15.13 -28.24
CA ASP A 34 -15.36 16.09 -28.59
C ASP A 34 -16.64 16.00 -27.73
N GLY A 35 -16.79 14.95 -26.91
CA GLY A 35 -17.94 14.70 -26.04
C GLY A 35 -17.73 14.89 -24.54
N ILE A 36 -16.50 15.13 -24.05
CA ILE A 36 -16.24 15.20 -22.61
C ILE A 36 -16.74 16.54 -22.04
N LYS A 37 -17.84 16.49 -21.27
CA LYS A 37 -18.32 17.63 -20.49
C LYS A 37 -17.36 17.94 -19.34
N VAL A 38 -16.40 18.84 -19.59
CA VAL A 38 -15.53 19.41 -18.56
C VAL A 38 -16.39 20.16 -17.54
N THR A 39 -16.71 19.50 -16.44
CA THR A 39 -17.53 20.05 -15.36
C THR A 39 -16.59 20.77 -14.41
N LYS A 40 -16.18 21.98 -14.80
CA LYS A 40 -15.06 22.72 -14.18
C LYS A 40 -15.33 22.99 -12.69
N LYS A 41 -14.76 22.14 -11.81
CA LYS A 41 -14.72 22.34 -10.35
C LYS A 41 -14.07 23.71 -10.10
N ILE A 42 -14.70 24.58 -9.31
CA ILE A 42 -14.17 25.92 -9.06
C ILE A 42 -12.93 25.77 -8.18
N GLN A 43 -11.75 25.93 -8.78
CA GLN A 43 -10.48 25.81 -8.06
C GLN A 43 -10.35 26.94 -7.03
N PRO A 44 -9.98 26.65 -5.76
CA PRO A 44 -9.88 27.67 -4.73
C PRO A 44 -8.82 28.73 -5.09
N GLN A 45 -9.16 30.02 -4.94
CA GLN A 45 -8.27 31.14 -5.33
C GLN A 45 -6.87 31.07 -4.70
N ARG A 46 -6.76 30.49 -3.50
CA ARG A 46 -5.49 30.24 -2.77
C ARG A 46 -4.49 29.33 -3.50
N GLU A 47 -4.95 28.48 -4.41
CA GLU A 47 -4.09 27.53 -5.13
C GLU A 47 -3.47 28.14 -6.39
N THR A 48 -4.11 29.18 -6.93
CA THR A 48 -3.74 29.82 -8.18
C THR A 48 -2.34 30.42 -8.08
N ASN A 49 -1.46 30.01 -8.99
CA ASN A 49 -0.05 30.39 -9.02
C ASN A 49 0.71 30.06 -7.72
N SER A 50 0.30 29.01 -6.98
CA SER A 50 0.98 28.55 -5.76
C SER A 50 2.45 28.15 -5.99
N PHE A 51 2.83 27.70 -7.19
CA PHE A 51 4.24 27.52 -7.58
C PHE A 51 5.05 28.83 -7.69
N ALA A 52 4.43 30.01 -7.56
CA ALA A 52 5.18 31.24 -7.31
C ALA A 52 5.91 31.22 -5.95
N GLN A 53 5.50 30.36 -5.01
CA GLN A 53 6.20 30.13 -3.74
C GLN A 53 7.32 29.07 -3.85
N PHE A 54 7.43 28.38 -5.00
CA PHE A 54 8.50 27.39 -5.24
C PHE A 54 9.84 28.09 -5.46
N ASN A 55 10.88 27.65 -4.75
CA ASN A 55 12.22 28.19 -4.87
C ASN A 55 13.07 27.29 -5.78
N GLN A 56 13.09 27.61 -7.07
CA GLN A 56 13.87 26.91 -8.09
C GLN A 56 15.39 27.04 -7.94
N ASN A 57 15.85 27.97 -7.10
CA ASN A 57 17.26 28.19 -6.80
C ASN A 57 17.72 27.53 -5.49
N ALA A 58 16.79 26.93 -4.72
CA ALA A 58 17.10 26.30 -3.44
C ALA A 58 18.20 25.23 -3.55
N THR A 59 18.94 25.09 -2.46
CA THR A 59 19.99 24.09 -2.23
C THR A 59 19.72 23.52 -0.84
N GLY A 60 19.86 22.20 -0.66
CA GLY A 60 19.40 21.59 0.59
C GLY A 60 17.88 21.38 0.63
N LEU A 61 17.38 21.21 1.85
CA LEU A 61 15.96 21.16 2.16
C LEU A 61 15.30 22.53 1.98
N ASN A 62 14.23 22.59 1.19
CA ASN A 62 13.27 23.68 1.22
C ASN A 62 11.86 23.11 1.50
N LYS A 63 11.25 23.51 2.62
CA LYS A 63 9.97 22.96 3.07
C LYS A 63 8.81 23.27 2.11
N THR A 64 8.81 24.44 1.48
CA THR A 64 7.77 24.82 0.50
C THR A 64 7.89 23.98 -0.77
N ASN A 65 9.12 23.74 -1.25
CA ASN A 65 9.36 22.80 -2.35
C ASN A 65 8.94 21.37 -1.97
N ALA A 66 9.23 20.93 -0.74
CA ALA A 66 8.81 19.63 -0.24
C ALA A 66 7.28 19.47 -0.27
N TYR A 67 6.54 20.46 0.24
CA TYR A 67 5.09 20.38 0.19
C TYR A 67 4.57 20.34 -1.26
N LEU A 68 4.96 21.29 -2.10
CA LEU A 68 4.48 21.40 -3.48
C LEU A 68 4.82 20.16 -4.33
N LEU A 69 6.01 19.58 -4.16
CA LEU A 69 6.40 18.35 -4.85
C LEU A 69 5.68 17.12 -4.28
N SER A 70 5.43 17.06 -2.97
CA SER A 70 4.62 15.99 -2.35
C SER A 70 3.17 16.01 -2.87
N TYR A 71 2.61 17.20 -3.09
CA TYR A 71 1.27 17.38 -3.62
C TYR A 71 1.16 16.89 -5.08
N LEU A 72 2.15 17.19 -5.92
CA LEU A 72 2.21 16.63 -7.28
C LEU A 72 2.40 15.10 -7.27
N SER A 73 3.29 14.59 -6.43
CA SER A 73 3.52 13.13 -6.27
C SER A 73 2.35 12.39 -5.63
N LEU A 74 1.43 13.09 -4.96
CA LEU A 74 0.14 12.56 -4.52
C LEU A 74 -0.84 12.47 -5.69
N MET A 75 -1.04 13.59 -6.40
CA MET A 75 -2.02 13.73 -7.50
C MET A 75 -1.70 12.89 -8.74
N ILE A 76 -0.48 12.34 -8.86
CA ILE A 76 -0.10 11.53 -10.01
C ILE A 76 -0.82 10.16 -10.02
N TYR A 77 -1.22 9.68 -8.85
CA TYR A 77 -1.93 8.41 -8.70
C TYR A 77 -3.42 8.57 -9.03
N ALA A 78 -3.95 7.67 -9.87
CA ALA A 78 -5.32 7.77 -10.37
C ALA A 78 -6.37 7.81 -9.24
N GLN A 79 -6.18 7.01 -8.18
CA GLN A 79 -7.04 6.92 -7.00
C GLN A 79 -7.05 8.17 -6.10
N ASN A 80 -6.09 9.09 -6.29
CA ASN A 80 -6.07 10.37 -5.58
C ASN A 80 -6.57 11.52 -6.46
N LEU A 81 -6.67 11.29 -7.78
CA LEU A 81 -7.10 12.29 -8.76
C LEU A 81 -8.59 12.19 -9.08
N ASP A 82 -9.18 11.00 -9.03
CA ASP A 82 -10.52 10.67 -9.52
C ASP A 82 -11.65 11.55 -8.93
N SER A 83 -11.73 11.62 -7.60
CA SER A 83 -12.65 12.44 -6.80
C SER A 83 -12.37 13.95 -6.93
N GLU A 84 -11.14 14.32 -7.28
CA GLU A 84 -10.75 15.70 -7.53
C GLU A 84 -11.18 16.22 -8.91
N VAL A 85 -11.37 15.33 -9.89
CA VAL A 85 -11.65 15.67 -11.30
C VAL A 85 -12.98 15.14 -11.85
N GLY A 86 -13.76 14.44 -11.01
CA GLY A 86 -15.07 13.89 -11.37
C GLY A 86 -15.01 12.72 -12.36
N GLU A 87 -13.92 11.95 -12.36
CA GLU A 87 -13.76 10.74 -13.17
C GLU A 87 -13.68 9.51 -12.26
N THR A 88 -13.59 8.31 -12.85
CA THR A 88 -13.27 7.09 -12.09
C THR A 88 -11.79 6.76 -12.20
N GLU A 89 -11.19 6.24 -11.12
CA GLU A 89 -9.82 5.71 -11.11
C GLU A 89 -9.55 4.80 -12.33
N ARG A 90 -10.47 3.87 -12.63
CA ARG A 90 -10.37 2.94 -13.77
C ARG A 90 -10.24 3.66 -15.11
N ALA A 91 -11.05 4.69 -15.35
CA ALA A 91 -10.99 5.46 -16.61
C ALA A 91 -9.66 6.24 -16.73
N LEU A 92 -9.13 6.72 -15.60
CA LEU A 92 -7.84 7.40 -15.51
C LEU A 92 -6.65 6.43 -15.72
N GLN A 93 -6.75 5.18 -15.28
CA GLN A 93 -5.74 4.13 -15.53
C GLN A 93 -5.77 3.63 -16.98
N GLU A 94 -6.96 3.41 -17.55
CA GLU A 94 -7.12 2.85 -18.91
C GLU A 94 -6.73 3.83 -20.04
N SER A 95 -6.59 5.14 -19.75
CA SER A 95 -6.33 6.17 -20.76
C SER A 95 -5.34 7.22 -20.29
N GLY A 96 -4.07 7.07 -20.66
CA GLY A 96 -3.03 8.08 -20.39
C GLY A 96 -3.32 9.46 -21.00
N THR A 97 -4.10 9.55 -22.07
CA THR A 97 -4.56 10.83 -22.64
C THR A 97 -5.62 11.50 -21.74
N LEU A 98 -6.57 10.73 -21.20
CA LEU A 98 -7.54 11.24 -20.23
C LEU A 98 -6.84 11.62 -18.93
N PHE A 99 -5.89 10.80 -18.47
CA PHE A 99 -5.07 11.10 -17.31
C PHE A 99 -4.31 12.43 -17.48
N GLU A 100 -3.61 12.63 -18.61
CA GLU A 100 -2.90 13.88 -18.89
C GLU A 100 -3.85 15.08 -18.87
N LEU A 101 -5.03 14.97 -19.51
CA LEU A 101 -6.05 16.02 -19.53
C LEU A 101 -6.57 16.37 -18.13
N LYS A 102 -6.83 15.35 -17.30
CA LYS A 102 -7.42 15.51 -15.97
C LYS A 102 -6.41 15.97 -14.92
N TYR A 103 -5.17 15.49 -15.00
CA TYR A 103 -4.07 16.03 -14.21
C TYR A 103 -3.80 17.51 -14.53
N LYS A 104 -3.85 17.89 -15.82
CA LYS A 104 -3.83 19.30 -16.24
C LYS A 104 -4.99 20.09 -15.65
N GLU A 105 -6.23 19.57 -15.72
CA GLU A 105 -7.43 20.20 -15.13
C GLU A 105 -7.28 20.47 -13.63
N ARG A 106 -6.61 19.58 -12.88
CA ARG A 106 -6.38 19.72 -11.43
C ARG A 106 -5.18 20.56 -11.02
N THR A 107 -4.15 20.69 -11.86
CA THR A 107 -2.86 21.28 -11.45
C THR A 107 -2.41 22.50 -12.25
N ALA A 108 -2.93 22.74 -13.45
CA ALA A 108 -2.41 23.80 -14.33
C ALA A 108 -2.55 25.23 -13.75
N HIS A 109 -3.60 25.51 -12.96
CA HIS A 109 -3.78 26.81 -12.31
C HIS A 109 -2.72 27.11 -11.26
N MET A 110 -2.01 26.10 -10.75
CA MET A 110 -0.95 26.27 -9.75
C MET A 110 0.31 26.92 -10.32
N PHE A 111 0.47 26.95 -11.65
CA PHE A 111 1.66 27.42 -12.36
C PHE A 111 1.38 28.66 -13.23
N SER A 112 2.45 29.36 -13.61
CA SER A 112 2.41 30.39 -14.67
C SER A 112 2.85 29.78 -16.00
N SER A 113 1.91 29.69 -16.95
CA SER A 113 2.12 29.18 -18.32
C SER A 113 2.87 27.83 -18.41
N PRO A 114 2.38 26.76 -17.76
CA PRO A 114 3.03 25.45 -17.78
C PRO A 114 2.85 24.71 -19.11
N VAL A 115 3.87 23.97 -19.53
CA VAL A 115 3.80 22.91 -20.54
C VAL A 115 3.82 21.57 -19.80
N PHE A 116 2.82 20.72 -20.03
CA PHE A 116 2.69 19.40 -19.42
C PHE A 116 2.81 18.31 -20.48
N LYS A 117 3.50 17.22 -20.15
CA LYS A 117 3.54 15.99 -20.93
C LYS A 117 3.50 14.76 -20.03
N PHE A 118 2.48 13.92 -20.17
CA PHE A 118 2.44 12.60 -19.57
C PHE A 118 3.14 11.58 -20.50
N ILE A 119 3.89 10.68 -19.89
CA ILE A 119 4.68 9.64 -20.54
C ILE A 119 4.30 8.30 -19.91
N PRO A 120 3.27 7.61 -20.44
CA PRO A 120 2.91 6.26 -20.02
C PRO A 120 3.58 5.19 -20.89
N LYS A 121 4.04 4.10 -20.26
CA LYS A 121 4.54 2.90 -20.94
C LYS A 121 4.20 1.63 -20.19
N THR A 122 3.34 0.81 -20.80
CA THR A 122 3.12 -0.58 -20.38
C THR A 122 3.92 -1.54 -21.27
N ASN A 123 4.46 -2.63 -20.72
CA ASN A 123 5.18 -3.64 -21.50
C ASN A 123 4.69 -5.09 -21.26
N GLN A 124 5.24 -6.03 -22.03
CA GLN A 124 4.94 -7.48 -21.93
C GLN A 124 5.35 -8.16 -20.60
N HIS A 125 6.07 -7.43 -19.73
CA HIS A 125 6.48 -7.87 -18.40
C HIS A 125 5.66 -7.19 -17.29
N LEU A 126 4.53 -6.55 -17.64
CA LEU A 126 3.61 -5.83 -16.75
C LEU A 126 4.22 -4.61 -16.03
N LEU A 127 5.42 -4.17 -16.41
CA LEU A 127 5.95 -2.88 -15.97
C LEU A 127 5.10 -1.75 -16.56
N ASN A 128 4.65 -0.82 -15.71
CA ASN A 128 3.91 0.38 -16.11
C ASN A 128 4.55 1.70 -15.61
N PRO A 129 5.82 2.00 -15.93
CA PRO A 129 6.48 3.27 -15.63
C PRO A 129 5.74 4.46 -16.25
N GLU A 130 5.46 5.45 -15.41
CA GLU A 130 4.68 6.63 -15.76
C GLU A 130 5.29 7.90 -15.18
N ALA A 131 5.42 8.94 -16.02
CA ALA A 131 5.94 10.24 -15.58
C ALA A 131 5.10 11.40 -16.13
N MET A 132 4.76 12.36 -15.28
CA MET A 132 4.31 13.70 -15.70
C MET A 132 5.50 14.65 -15.68
N CYS A 133 5.85 15.14 -16.86
CA CYS A 133 6.84 16.19 -17.03
C CYS A 133 6.13 17.54 -17.16
N ILE A 134 6.58 18.52 -16.36
CA ILE A 134 6.03 19.88 -16.31
C ILE A 134 7.18 20.85 -16.55
N ALA A 135 7.04 21.78 -17.49
CA ALA A 135 8.01 22.84 -17.73
C ALA A 135 7.36 24.21 -17.60
N THR A 136 8.03 25.13 -16.90
CA THR A 136 7.67 26.55 -16.83
C THR A 136 8.78 27.39 -17.48
N SER A 137 8.67 28.72 -17.40
CA SER A 137 9.79 29.62 -17.72
C SER A 137 10.95 29.52 -16.73
N LYS A 138 10.71 29.03 -15.50
CA LYS A 138 11.66 29.01 -14.38
C LYS A 138 12.32 27.64 -14.13
N GLU A 139 11.56 26.54 -14.23
CA GLU A 139 12.02 25.20 -13.88
C GLU A 139 11.39 24.10 -14.77
N ILE A 140 11.97 22.90 -14.72
CA ILE A 140 11.34 21.65 -15.18
C ILE A 140 11.14 20.78 -13.94
N ILE A 141 9.96 20.16 -13.81
CA ILE A 141 9.60 19.22 -12.75
C ILE A 141 9.20 17.90 -13.40
N ILE A 142 9.72 16.80 -12.90
CA ILE A 142 9.40 15.44 -13.35
C ILE A 142 8.80 14.68 -12.17
N VAL A 143 7.53 14.29 -12.30
CA VAL A 143 6.74 13.60 -11.29
C VAL A 143 6.57 12.15 -11.72
N PHE A 144 7.26 11.23 -11.05
CA PHE A 144 7.16 9.79 -11.31
C PHE A 144 6.01 9.17 -10.53
N ARG A 145 5.29 8.26 -11.20
CA ARG A 145 4.26 7.37 -10.67
C ARG A 145 4.80 5.96 -10.66
N GLY A 146 4.78 5.31 -9.50
CA GLY A 146 5.02 3.87 -9.41
C GLY A 146 3.86 3.09 -10.04
N THR A 147 4.05 1.79 -10.29
CA THR A 147 3.08 0.90 -10.96
C THR A 147 1.65 1.04 -10.44
N ASP A 148 0.78 1.65 -11.25
CA ASP A 148 -0.67 1.69 -11.05
C ASP A 148 -1.31 0.34 -11.46
N ARG A 149 -2.45 0.01 -10.83
CA ARG A 149 -3.12 -1.31 -10.87
C ARG A 149 -3.28 -1.87 -12.29
N LEU A 150 -2.72 -3.05 -12.57
CA LEU A 150 -3.09 -3.84 -13.74
C LEU A 150 -4.04 -4.99 -13.37
N VAL A 151 -4.80 -5.43 -14.38
CA VAL A 151 -5.81 -6.47 -14.23
C VAL A 151 -5.13 -7.83 -14.18
N ASN A 152 -4.97 -8.37 -12.98
CA ASN A 152 -4.41 -9.71 -12.80
C ASN A 152 -5.29 -10.78 -13.47
N THR A 153 -4.65 -11.70 -14.20
CA THR A 153 -5.28 -12.86 -14.85
C THR A 153 -5.00 -14.19 -14.14
N ASP A 154 -4.30 -14.16 -13.00
CA ASP A 154 -4.02 -15.32 -12.15
C ASP A 154 -5.14 -15.53 -11.11
N PRO A 155 -6.00 -16.56 -11.23
CA PRO A 155 -7.20 -16.73 -10.41
C PRO A 155 -6.92 -17.38 -9.03
N GLY A 156 -5.70 -17.22 -8.50
CA GLY A 156 -5.26 -17.80 -7.23
C GLY A 156 -5.29 -16.80 -6.05
N PRO A 157 -5.24 -17.28 -4.80
CA PRO A 157 -5.28 -16.43 -3.59
C PRO A 157 -4.05 -15.51 -3.43
N LEU A 158 -2.99 -15.73 -4.21
CA LEU A 158 -1.86 -14.81 -4.33
C LEU A 158 -2.24 -13.56 -5.17
N GLY A 159 -3.19 -13.70 -6.10
CA GLY A 159 -3.66 -12.65 -6.98
C GLY A 159 -4.56 -11.61 -6.31
N ASP A 160 -5.39 -12.02 -5.34
CA ASP A 160 -6.22 -11.09 -4.55
C ASP A 160 -5.39 -10.27 -3.55
N LEU A 161 -4.29 -10.84 -3.06
CA LEU A 161 -3.28 -10.12 -2.27
C LEU A 161 -2.61 -9.03 -3.12
N ILE A 162 -2.30 -9.37 -4.38
CA ILE A 162 -1.75 -8.48 -5.39
C ILE A 162 -2.75 -7.35 -5.72
N TYR A 163 -4.05 -7.65 -5.78
CA TYR A 163 -5.11 -6.74 -6.20
C TYR A 163 -5.36 -5.51 -5.29
N ASP A 164 -5.47 -5.69 -3.97
CA ASP A 164 -5.86 -4.58 -3.07
C ASP A 164 -4.67 -3.64 -2.72
N TRP A 165 -3.47 -4.18 -2.49
CA TRP A 165 -2.26 -3.41 -2.10
C TRP A 165 -0.93 -4.05 -2.57
N GLY A 166 -0.92 -5.02 -3.50
CA GLY A 166 0.21 -5.96 -3.64
C GLY A 166 0.95 -6.01 -4.98
N GLU A 167 0.40 -5.48 -6.09
CA GLU A 167 1.10 -5.35 -7.39
C GLU A 167 2.47 -4.68 -7.22
N TRP A 168 2.51 -3.58 -6.45
CA TRP A 168 3.68 -2.71 -6.31
C TRP A 168 4.76 -3.20 -5.33
N ILE A 169 4.45 -4.18 -4.46
CA ILE A 169 5.44 -4.76 -3.52
C ILE A 169 6.07 -6.04 -4.08
N VAL A 170 5.31 -6.91 -4.75
CA VAL A 170 5.71 -8.32 -4.93
C VAL A 170 6.01 -8.68 -6.38
N THR A 171 5.24 -8.18 -7.36
CA THR A 171 5.35 -8.62 -8.75
C THR A 171 6.69 -8.16 -9.37
N ASP A 172 7.06 -6.89 -9.17
CA ASP A 172 8.31 -6.30 -9.67
C ASP A 172 9.53 -6.48 -8.75
N ALA A 173 9.31 -6.82 -7.47
CA ALA A 173 10.37 -7.06 -6.48
C ALA A 173 10.82 -8.53 -6.40
N ASN A 174 10.21 -9.41 -7.21
CA ASN A 174 10.67 -10.79 -7.37
C ASN A 174 12.18 -10.82 -7.65
N VAL A 175 12.83 -11.88 -7.16
CA VAL A 175 14.28 -12.14 -7.03
C VAL A 175 15.11 -11.82 -8.30
N LEU A 176 15.25 -10.55 -8.64
CA LEU A 176 15.95 -10.08 -9.83
C LEU A 176 17.36 -9.57 -9.50
N PRO A 177 18.36 -9.89 -10.33
CA PRO A 177 19.75 -9.58 -10.05
C PRO A 177 20.02 -8.07 -10.01
N LEU A 178 21.02 -7.68 -9.22
CA LEU A 178 21.61 -6.34 -9.28
C LEU A 178 22.37 -6.16 -10.61
N VAL A 179 22.03 -5.11 -11.36
CA VAL A 179 22.56 -4.80 -12.70
C VAL A 179 23.26 -3.44 -12.75
N SER A 180 24.22 -3.27 -13.65
CA SER A 180 24.93 -2.00 -13.82
C SER A 180 24.02 -0.91 -14.43
N PRO A 181 24.15 0.36 -14.01
CA PRO A 181 23.52 1.51 -14.69
C PRO A 181 24.05 1.70 -16.13
N ASN A 182 23.23 2.24 -17.04
CA ASN A 182 23.63 2.51 -18.44
C ASN A 182 24.76 3.54 -18.54
N GLU A 183 24.68 4.61 -17.74
CA GLU A 183 25.49 5.84 -17.90
C GLU A 183 26.86 5.80 -17.17
N GLY A 184 27.42 4.61 -16.92
CA GLY A 184 28.69 4.47 -16.19
C GLY A 184 28.66 5.13 -14.80
N ILE A 185 27.53 5.02 -14.10
CA ILE A 185 27.41 5.34 -12.68
C ILE A 185 27.90 4.10 -11.90
N ALA A 186 28.75 4.29 -10.90
CA ALA A 186 29.31 3.18 -10.13
C ALA A 186 28.23 2.45 -9.31
N GLY A 187 28.52 1.21 -8.91
CA GLY A 187 27.58 0.35 -8.19
C GLY A 187 26.54 -0.33 -9.09
N LYS A 188 25.51 -0.89 -8.46
CA LYS A 188 24.44 -1.64 -9.13
C LYS A 188 23.05 -1.21 -8.69
N LEU A 189 22.09 -1.41 -9.58
CA LEU A 189 20.66 -1.12 -9.43
C LEU A 189 19.81 -2.38 -9.37
N HIS A 190 18.65 -2.29 -8.75
CA HIS A 190 17.59 -3.27 -8.84
C HIS A 190 17.10 -3.37 -10.29
N LYS A 191 17.20 -4.55 -10.90
CA LYS A 191 16.90 -4.74 -12.33
C LYS A 191 15.49 -4.32 -12.71
N GLY A 192 14.45 -4.65 -11.92
CA GLY A 192 13.07 -4.24 -12.21
C GLY A 192 12.91 -2.72 -12.27
N MET A 193 13.45 -2.00 -11.28
CA MET A 193 13.39 -0.52 -11.22
C MET A 193 14.18 0.13 -12.35
N LYS A 194 15.35 -0.42 -12.69
CA LYS A 194 16.14 0.06 -13.83
C LYS A 194 15.38 -0.16 -15.15
N GLN A 195 14.83 -1.36 -15.37
CA GLN A 195 14.05 -1.67 -16.56
C GLN A 195 12.79 -0.81 -16.68
N SER A 196 12.17 -0.45 -15.56
CA SER A 196 11.05 0.51 -15.52
C SER A 196 11.51 1.86 -16.10
N VAL A 197 12.61 2.42 -15.59
CA VAL A 197 13.13 3.70 -16.10
C VAL A 197 13.60 3.62 -17.55
N ASP A 198 14.27 2.53 -17.96
CA ASP A 198 14.74 2.28 -19.34
C ASP A 198 13.61 2.29 -20.39
N LEU A 199 12.33 2.20 -20.00
CA LEU A 199 11.19 2.24 -20.94
C LEU A 199 10.73 3.66 -21.27
N ILE A 200 10.99 4.62 -20.37
CA ILE A 200 10.53 6.02 -20.47
C ILE A 200 11.67 7.04 -20.54
N ASP A 201 12.93 6.64 -20.30
CA ASP A 201 14.07 7.54 -20.20
C ASP A 201 14.28 8.39 -21.45
N ASP A 202 14.31 7.83 -22.66
CA ASP A 202 14.43 8.59 -23.90
C ASP A 202 13.33 9.66 -24.03
N ALA A 203 12.09 9.37 -23.60
CA ALA A 203 10.98 10.32 -23.69
C ALA A 203 11.12 11.45 -22.64
N VAL A 204 11.56 11.12 -21.42
CA VAL A 204 11.85 12.10 -20.36
C VAL A 204 13.04 12.98 -20.75
N ILE A 205 14.14 12.37 -21.21
CA ILE A 205 15.37 13.07 -21.64
C ILE A 205 15.07 14.03 -22.78
N ARG A 206 14.27 13.61 -23.79
CA ARG A 206 13.82 14.49 -24.88
C ARG A 206 13.04 15.69 -24.34
N PHE A 207 11.99 15.46 -23.53
CA PHE A 207 11.22 16.56 -22.93
C PHE A 207 12.10 17.55 -22.15
N VAL A 208 13.03 17.04 -21.31
CA VAL A 208 13.94 17.87 -20.52
C VAL A 208 14.87 18.68 -21.43
N THR A 209 15.40 18.06 -22.49
CA THR A 209 16.28 18.72 -23.47
C THR A 209 15.54 19.83 -24.21
N ASP A 210 14.38 19.53 -24.79
CA ASP A 210 13.56 20.44 -25.60
C ASP A 210 13.07 21.65 -24.79
N ASN A 211 12.91 21.50 -23.46
CA ASN A 211 12.51 22.58 -22.55
C ASN A 211 13.68 23.32 -21.88
N GLY A 212 14.92 23.05 -22.29
CA GLY A 212 16.13 23.78 -21.88
C GLY A 212 16.80 23.28 -20.60
N GLY A 213 16.61 22.02 -20.22
CA GLY A 213 17.09 21.43 -18.96
C GLY A 213 18.61 21.37 -18.77
N ALA A 214 19.41 21.69 -19.80
CA ALA A 214 20.86 21.90 -19.65
C ALA A 214 21.19 23.15 -18.83
N THR A 215 20.33 24.17 -18.86
CA THR A 215 20.51 25.44 -18.11
C THR A 215 19.41 25.65 -17.07
N LYS A 216 18.15 25.37 -17.43
CA LYS A 216 16.99 25.50 -16.54
C LYS A 216 17.04 24.44 -15.43
N PRO A 217 16.80 24.78 -14.15
CA PRO A 217 16.86 23.82 -13.06
C PRO A 217 15.80 22.72 -13.23
N VAL A 218 16.25 21.46 -13.17
CA VAL A 218 15.43 20.26 -13.27
C VAL A 218 15.23 19.67 -11.86
N TRP A 219 13.97 19.45 -11.50
CA TRP A 219 13.53 18.89 -10.23
C TRP A 219 12.86 17.55 -10.48
N LEU A 220 13.19 16.55 -9.65
CA LEU A 220 12.60 15.22 -9.74
C LEU A 220 11.85 14.89 -8.45
N THR A 221 10.70 14.26 -8.58
CA THR A 221 9.87 13.87 -7.45
C THR A 221 9.13 12.57 -7.68
N GLY A 222 8.87 11.83 -6.62
CA GLY A 222 8.11 10.58 -6.68
C GLY A 222 7.82 10.03 -5.30
N HIS A 223 6.72 9.29 -5.19
CA HIS A 223 6.35 8.51 -4.01
C HIS A 223 6.58 7.01 -4.29
N SER A 224 6.89 6.23 -3.25
CA SER A 224 7.12 4.78 -3.36
C SER A 224 8.10 4.42 -4.50
N LEU A 225 7.75 3.45 -5.35
CA LEU A 225 8.49 3.05 -6.55
C LEU A 225 8.82 4.24 -7.48
N GLY A 226 7.90 5.20 -7.67
CA GLY A 226 8.18 6.41 -8.45
C GLY A 226 9.33 7.24 -7.86
N GLY A 227 9.52 7.21 -6.54
CA GLY A 227 10.72 7.81 -5.91
C GLY A 227 12.02 7.04 -6.20
N ALA A 228 11.95 5.72 -6.42
CA ALA A 228 13.11 4.94 -6.85
C ALA A 228 13.47 5.24 -8.31
N GLU A 229 12.47 5.40 -9.17
CA GLU A 229 12.63 5.83 -10.56
C GLU A 229 13.20 7.26 -10.65
N ALA A 230 12.70 8.20 -9.85
CA ALA A 230 13.22 9.55 -9.75
C ALA A 230 14.72 9.61 -9.37
N GLN A 231 15.18 8.72 -8.48
CA GLN A 231 16.61 8.59 -8.14
C GLN A 231 17.45 8.11 -9.34
N ILE A 232 16.98 7.06 -10.03
CA ILE A 232 17.66 6.51 -11.21
C ILE A 232 17.74 7.57 -12.32
N MET A 233 16.61 8.22 -12.62
CA MET A 233 16.53 9.29 -13.62
C MET A 233 17.42 10.49 -13.28
N ALA A 234 17.50 10.89 -12.01
CA ALA A 234 18.37 12.01 -11.60
C ALA A 234 19.84 11.73 -11.94
N GLY A 235 20.30 10.50 -11.72
CA GLY A 235 21.63 10.06 -12.14
C GLY A 235 21.82 10.09 -13.66
N THR A 236 20.85 9.56 -14.41
CA THR A 236 20.87 9.55 -15.88
C THR A 236 20.93 10.97 -16.45
N LEU A 237 20.03 11.87 -16.01
CA LEU A 237 19.97 13.25 -16.48
C LEU A 237 21.26 14.03 -16.17
N LYS A 238 21.88 13.84 -15.00
CA LYS A 238 23.19 14.46 -14.70
C LYS A 238 24.30 13.95 -15.61
N LYS A 239 24.32 12.66 -15.94
CA LYS A 239 25.28 12.09 -16.91
C LYS A 239 25.04 12.59 -18.33
N LYS A 240 23.79 12.89 -18.71
CA LYS A 240 23.43 13.59 -19.96
C LYS A 240 23.66 15.12 -19.92
N GLY A 241 24.25 15.67 -18.86
CA GLY A 241 24.59 17.10 -18.76
C GLY A 241 23.46 18.03 -18.35
N MET A 242 22.34 17.50 -17.83
CA MET A 242 21.20 18.31 -17.39
C MET A 242 21.43 18.91 -15.99
N ASN A 243 20.88 20.10 -15.77
CA ASN A 243 20.94 20.84 -14.51
C ASN A 243 19.95 20.27 -13.47
N VAL A 244 20.12 19.00 -13.09
CA VAL A 244 19.38 18.44 -11.94
C VAL A 244 19.80 19.20 -10.69
N LYS A 245 18.80 19.88 -10.12
CA LYS A 245 18.91 20.88 -9.06
C LYS A 245 18.42 20.34 -7.71
N GLY A 246 17.40 19.47 -7.73
CA GLY A 246 16.90 18.80 -6.52
C GLY A 246 16.06 17.56 -6.82
N VAL A 247 16.09 16.60 -5.90
CA VAL A 247 15.39 15.32 -5.98
C VAL A 247 14.66 15.10 -4.66
N TYR A 248 13.32 15.08 -4.67
CA TYR A 248 12.49 15.03 -3.47
C TYR A 248 11.66 13.74 -3.45
N LEU A 249 11.82 12.93 -2.41
CA LEU A 249 11.45 11.51 -2.45
C LEU A 249 10.58 11.16 -1.26
N TYR A 250 9.39 10.61 -1.48
CA TYR A 250 8.40 10.37 -0.43
C TYR A 250 8.20 8.87 -0.20
N ASN A 251 8.49 8.36 0.99
CA ASN A 251 8.39 6.93 1.33
C ASN A 251 9.08 6.01 0.29
N SER A 252 10.19 6.48 -0.28
CA SER A 252 10.82 5.84 -1.43
C SER A 252 11.79 4.73 -1.03
N PRO A 253 11.76 3.55 -1.68
CA PRO A 253 12.74 2.49 -1.45
C PRO A 253 14.11 2.83 -2.07
N HIS A 254 15.08 1.97 -1.81
CA HIS A 254 16.46 2.12 -2.25
C HIS A 254 16.68 1.41 -3.60
N PRO A 255 17.00 2.12 -4.69
CA PRO A 255 17.08 1.53 -6.02
C PRO A 255 18.38 0.75 -6.26
N GLY A 256 19.40 0.86 -5.41
CA GLY A 256 20.72 0.27 -5.65
C GLY A 256 21.58 0.05 -4.42
N ASP A 257 22.78 -0.48 -4.65
CA ASP A 257 23.76 -0.80 -3.60
C ASP A 257 24.43 0.47 -3.00
N PRO A 258 25.25 0.35 -1.92
CA PRO A 258 25.91 1.50 -1.29
C PRO A 258 26.87 2.24 -2.21
N THR A 259 27.44 1.53 -3.19
CA THR A 259 28.31 2.14 -4.21
C THR A 259 27.50 3.04 -5.13
N TYR A 260 26.31 2.61 -5.55
CA TYR A 260 25.39 3.42 -6.34
C TYR A 260 24.87 4.61 -5.55
N ALA A 261 24.46 4.40 -4.29
CA ALA A 261 24.02 5.49 -3.42
C ALA A 261 25.11 6.55 -3.20
N SER A 262 26.36 6.13 -2.96
CA SER A 262 27.51 7.03 -2.87
C SER A 262 27.78 7.75 -4.20
N ALA A 263 27.67 7.07 -5.33
CA ALA A 263 27.86 7.67 -6.64
C ALA A 263 26.79 8.74 -6.95
N LEU A 264 25.52 8.48 -6.59
CA LEU A 264 24.42 9.42 -6.75
C LEU A 264 24.56 10.64 -5.83
N ASN A 265 24.96 10.44 -4.57
CA ASN A 265 25.30 11.51 -3.62
C ASN A 265 26.39 12.44 -4.16
N THR A 266 27.44 11.91 -4.80
CA THR A 266 28.48 12.72 -5.44
C THR A 266 27.98 13.43 -6.70
N LEU A 267 27.19 12.75 -7.53
CA LEU A 267 26.77 13.24 -8.85
C LEU A 267 25.70 14.34 -8.78
N VAL A 268 24.73 14.22 -7.87
CA VAL A 268 23.65 15.20 -7.66
C VAL A 268 23.99 16.20 -6.54
N GLY A 269 24.85 15.80 -5.61
CA GLY A 269 25.07 16.45 -4.32
C GLY A 269 24.10 15.88 -3.27
N ARG A 270 24.62 15.31 -2.19
CA ARG A 270 23.80 14.67 -1.12
C ARG A 270 22.67 15.58 -0.66
N ASP A 271 22.97 16.84 -0.38
CA ASP A 271 22.00 17.80 0.16
C ASP A 271 20.94 18.22 -0.87
N ASN A 272 21.15 17.97 -2.17
CA ASN A 272 20.12 18.18 -3.19
C ASN A 272 19.14 17.00 -3.31
N ILE A 273 19.41 15.87 -2.64
CA ILE A 273 18.50 14.72 -2.57
C ILE A 273 17.85 14.72 -1.18
N GLN A 274 16.55 14.94 -1.12
CA GLN A 274 15.77 15.03 0.11
C GLN A 274 14.81 13.85 0.18
N ARG A 275 15.06 12.92 1.12
CA ARG A 275 14.13 11.83 1.44
C ARG A 275 13.19 12.27 2.53
N PHE A 276 11.92 11.93 2.42
CA PHE A 276 10.90 12.11 3.43
C PHE A 276 10.31 10.75 3.73
N GLU A 277 10.37 10.36 4.99
CA GLU A 277 9.98 9.02 5.45
C GLU A 277 9.08 9.16 6.67
N TYR A 278 8.09 8.28 6.79
CA TYR A 278 7.07 8.36 7.84
C TYR A 278 7.08 7.14 8.75
N LEU A 279 7.18 7.36 10.07
CA LEU A 279 7.24 6.32 11.12
C LEU A 279 8.20 5.15 10.76
N ASP A 280 7.78 3.90 10.90
CA ASP A 280 8.59 2.75 10.49
C ASP A 280 7.97 2.12 9.21
N ASP A 281 7.62 2.96 8.23
CA ASP A 281 7.18 2.52 6.89
C ASP A 281 8.19 1.49 6.31
N PRO A 282 7.77 0.23 6.12
CA PRO A 282 8.68 -0.84 5.72
C PRO A 282 9.32 -0.60 4.34
N ILE A 283 8.69 0.18 3.47
CA ILE A 283 9.15 0.41 2.10
C ILE A 283 10.29 1.40 2.05
N ALA A 284 10.22 2.46 2.86
CA ALA A 284 11.34 3.38 3.08
C ALA A 284 12.54 2.69 3.79
N MET A 285 12.31 1.57 4.48
CA MET A 285 13.34 0.90 5.29
C MET A 285 14.00 -0.30 4.61
N LEU A 286 13.33 -1.00 3.68
CA LEU A 286 13.79 -2.26 3.10
C LEU A 286 14.27 -2.16 1.64
N PRO A 287 15.17 -3.08 1.22
CA PRO A 287 15.37 -3.39 -0.20
C PRO A 287 14.32 -4.37 -0.74
N PRO A 288 13.88 -4.22 -2.01
CA PRO A 288 12.87 -5.07 -2.65
C PRO A 288 13.11 -6.57 -2.51
N GLN A 289 14.37 -7.00 -2.69
CA GLN A 289 14.81 -8.40 -2.58
C GLN A 289 14.59 -9.02 -1.20
N THR A 290 14.52 -8.21 -0.13
CA THR A 290 14.20 -8.71 1.23
C THR A 290 12.73 -8.55 1.59
N THR A 291 12.01 -7.62 0.96
CA THR A 291 10.59 -7.38 1.26
C THR A 291 9.78 -8.64 0.98
N ALA A 292 9.89 -9.22 -0.23
CA ALA A 292 9.25 -10.49 -0.55
C ALA A 292 9.72 -11.61 0.39
N THR A 293 11.02 -11.93 0.47
CA THR A 293 11.48 -13.09 1.27
C THR A 293 11.21 -12.95 2.77
N ARG A 294 11.28 -11.75 3.36
CA ARG A 294 11.04 -11.54 4.80
C ARG A 294 9.54 -11.47 5.14
N LEU A 295 8.69 -11.00 4.22
CA LEU A 295 7.23 -11.16 4.31
C LEU A 295 6.80 -12.62 4.11
N LEU A 296 7.47 -13.36 3.20
CA LEU A 296 7.09 -14.72 2.81
C LEU A 296 7.64 -15.84 3.72
N THR A 297 8.73 -15.61 4.46
CA THR A 297 9.39 -16.67 5.24
C THR A 297 9.45 -16.41 6.75
N GLY A 298 9.26 -15.17 7.21
CA GLY A 298 9.33 -14.81 8.64
C GLY A 298 10.72 -14.94 9.29
N PHE A 299 11.72 -15.51 8.62
CA PHE A 299 13.08 -15.65 9.12
C PHE A 299 13.92 -14.40 8.85
N PRO A 300 14.77 -13.96 9.80
CA PRO A 300 15.88 -13.08 9.46
C PRO A 300 16.85 -13.86 8.56
N LEU A 301 17.24 -13.26 7.42
CA LEU A 301 18.44 -13.72 6.71
C LEU A 301 19.63 -13.64 7.69
N PRO A 302 20.59 -14.59 7.61
CA PRO A 302 21.78 -14.53 8.46
C PRO A 302 22.48 -13.17 8.27
N LEU A 303 22.84 -12.55 9.40
CA LEU A 303 23.63 -11.32 9.44
C LEU A 303 24.90 -11.53 8.61
N GLY A 304 24.98 -10.88 7.45
CA GLY A 304 26.07 -11.09 6.48
C GLY A 304 25.67 -11.87 5.22
N SER A 305 24.56 -11.53 4.57
CA SER A 305 24.40 -11.83 3.14
C SER A 305 25.63 -11.27 2.38
N PRO A 306 26.27 -12.04 1.47
CA PRO A 306 27.43 -11.56 0.72
C PRO A 306 27.10 -10.44 -0.28
N VAL A 307 25.81 -10.12 -0.43
CA VAL A 307 25.32 -8.90 -1.06
C VAL A 307 25.18 -7.84 0.04
N GLY A 308 26.14 -6.92 0.13
CA GLY A 308 26.05 -5.77 1.04
C GLY A 308 24.73 -5.02 0.83
N GLY A 309 24.05 -4.67 1.94
CA GLY A 309 22.69 -4.12 1.91
C GLY A 309 22.56 -2.87 1.03
N PHE A 310 21.36 -2.62 0.49
CA PHE A 310 21.12 -1.50 -0.42
C PHE A 310 21.38 -0.14 0.25
N GLY A 311 21.88 0.82 -0.53
CA GLY A 311 22.37 2.10 -0.02
C GLY A 311 21.35 3.22 -0.03
N ARG A 312 21.49 4.17 0.90
CA ARG A 312 20.67 5.39 0.97
C ARG A 312 21.38 6.59 0.32
N ALA A 313 20.75 7.18 -0.69
CA ALA A 313 21.17 8.46 -1.25
C ALA A 313 20.30 9.60 -0.71
N GLY A 314 20.95 10.71 -0.35
CA GLY A 314 20.35 11.94 0.16
C GLY A 314 20.38 12.15 1.66
N VAL A 315 19.69 13.21 2.07
CA VAL A 315 19.41 13.60 3.46
C VAL A 315 18.05 13.05 3.87
N ARG A 316 17.96 12.47 5.07
CA ARG A 316 16.72 11.93 5.62
C ARG A 316 15.96 12.98 6.43
N ASN A 317 14.74 13.29 6.00
CA ASN A 317 13.75 14.07 6.74
C ASN A 317 12.71 13.09 7.28
N PHE A 318 12.55 13.05 8.59
CA PHE A 318 11.77 12.00 9.22
C PHE A 318 10.58 12.54 10.00
N TYR A 319 9.39 12.05 9.70
CA TYR A 319 8.16 12.41 10.39
C TYR A 319 7.69 11.27 11.31
N SER A 320 7.28 11.63 12.53
CA SER A 320 6.68 10.70 13.48
C SER A 320 5.77 11.45 14.45
N LYS A 321 4.90 10.71 15.13
CA LYS A 321 4.19 11.24 16.29
C LYS A 321 5.16 11.54 17.43
N GLN A 322 5.12 12.75 17.96
CA GLN A 322 5.74 13.08 19.25
C GLN A 322 4.79 12.70 20.40
N ASN A 323 5.35 12.26 21.54
CA ASN A 323 4.61 11.95 22.77
C ASN A 323 3.72 13.14 23.20
N GLY A 324 2.43 13.09 22.85
CA GLY A 324 1.41 14.02 23.34
C GLY A 324 0.48 14.65 22.29
N ALA A 325 0.85 14.81 21.01
CA ALA A 325 -0.07 15.39 20.02
C ALA A 325 0.31 15.20 18.53
N ASN A 326 1.52 15.59 18.13
CA ASN A 326 1.76 15.96 16.73
C ASN A 326 2.49 14.88 15.93
N PHE A 327 1.79 14.40 14.89
CA PHE A 327 2.23 13.44 13.87
C PHE A 327 3.24 14.00 12.85
N PHE A 328 3.39 15.33 12.81
CA PHE A 328 3.96 16.07 11.68
C PHE A 328 5.28 16.78 12.02
N ALA A 329 5.93 16.41 13.12
CA ALA A 329 7.16 17.05 13.55
C ALA A 329 8.38 16.34 12.94
N ALA A 330 9.22 17.08 12.19
CA ALA A 330 10.52 16.59 11.75
C ALA A 330 11.40 16.15 12.94
N GLN A 331 12.07 15.02 12.75
CA GLN A 331 13.01 14.41 13.68
C GLN A 331 14.43 14.41 13.09
N PRO A 332 15.48 14.33 13.93
CA PRO A 332 16.85 14.13 13.46
C PRO A 332 17.03 12.86 12.60
N GLU A 333 18.07 12.85 11.78
CA GLU A 333 18.48 11.69 10.98
C GLU A 333 18.83 10.50 11.90
N ARG A 334 17.90 9.54 12.06
CA ARG A 334 18.14 8.26 12.74
C ARG A 334 19.29 7.52 12.03
N GLN A 335 20.28 7.05 12.79
CA GLN A 335 21.37 6.25 12.24
C GLN A 335 20.87 4.96 11.59
N GLU A 336 21.59 4.48 10.57
CA GLU A 336 21.26 3.25 9.86
C GLU A 336 21.18 2.05 10.83
N GLY A 337 20.06 1.32 10.79
CA GLY A 337 19.78 0.20 11.70
C GLY A 337 19.09 0.58 13.02
N GLN A 338 19.04 1.87 13.40
CA GLN A 338 18.24 2.37 14.53
C GLN A 338 16.74 2.47 14.13
N SER A 339 16.12 1.32 13.90
CA SER A 339 14.66 1.20 13.95
C SER A 339 14.17 1.42 15.38
N ASP A 340 12.99 2.01 15.57
CA ASP A 340 12.40 2.02 16.89
C ASP A 340 11.83 0.62 17.14
N ARG A 341 12.54 -0.18 17.94
CA ARG A 341 12.21 -1.59 18.20
C ARG A 341 10.86 -1.77 18.90
N ASN A 342 10.18 -0.68 19.25
CA ASN A 342 8.80 -0.68 19.75
C ASN A 342 7.77 -0.70 18.61
N ASN A 343 8.08 -0.14 17.42
CA ASN A 343 7.20 -0.11 16.24
C ASN A 343 7.45 -1.28 15.27
N LEU A 344 8.69 -1.80 15.17
CA LEU A 344 8.97 -3.11 14.54
C LEU A 344 8.88 -4.29 15.52
N GLY A 345 8.49 -4.01 16.77
CA GLY A 345 8.35 -4.97 17.85
C GLY A 345 9.63 -5.74 18.24
N ARG A 346 9.53 -6.49 19.35
CA ARG A 346 10.68 -7.19 19.94
C ARG A 346 11.32 -8.27 19.06
N SER A 347 10.57 -8.84 18.11
CA SER A 347 11.03 -9.91 17.21
C SER A 347 11.76 -9.42 15.95
N GLY A 348 11.59 -8.16 15.56
CA GLY A 348 12.08 -7.65 14.27
C GLY A 348 11.35 -8.24 13.06
N ALA A 349 10.08 -8.62 13.21
CA ALA A 349 9.19 -9.01 12.12
C ALA A 349 8.33 -7.81 11.66
N PHE A 350 7.96 -7.76 10.37
CA PHE A 350 7.15 -6.67 9.83
C PHE A 350 5.67 -6.86 10.15
N SER A 351 5.02 -5.82 10.68
CA SER A 351 3.55 -5.80 10.77
C SER A 351 2.95 -5.26 9.47
N PRO A 352 1.94 -5.93 8.87
CA PRO A 352 1.18 -5.40 7.74
C PRO A 352 0.51 -4.06 8.04
N LEU A 353 0.28 -3.73 9.33
CA LEU A 353 -0.31 -2.45 9.73
C LEU A 353 0.63 -1.26 9.46
N ALA A 354 1.95 -1.46 9.45
CA ALA A 354 2.92 -0.39 9.18
C ALA A 354 2.87 0.14 7.73
N ILE A 355 2.27 -0.62 6.81
CA ILE A 355 2.02 -0.20 5.42
C ILE A 355 1.02 0.98 5.37
N CYS A 356 0.21 1.20 6.40
CA CYS A 356 -0.75 2.30 6.42
C CYS A 356 -0.06 3.68 6.34
N TYR A 357 1.13 3.82 6.94
CA TYR A 357 1.97 5.01 6.87
C TYR A 357 2.73 5.17 5.55
N HIS A 358 2.71 4.14 4.70
CA HIS A 358 3.20 4.27 3.34
C HIS A 358 2.34 5.23 2.50
N ASN A 359 1.05 5.41 2.84
CA ASN A 359 0.12 6.26 2.10
C ASN A 359 0.64 7.72 1.98
N PRO A 360 0.68 8.31 0.75
CA PRO A 360 1.23 9.64 0.52
C PRO A 360 0.48 10.79 1.22
N HIS A 361 -0.77 10.59 1.67
CA HIS A 361 -1.54 11.60 2.42
C HIS A 361 -0.81 12.02 3.70
N TRP A 362 -0.13 11.10 4.39
CA TRP A 362 0.61 11.39 5.63
C TRP A 362 1.72 12.39 5.43
N ILE A 363 2.58 12.13 4.44
CA ILE A 363 3.71 13.00 4.11
C ILE A 363 3.23 14.33 3.54
N CYS A 364 2.19 14.34 2.71
CA CYS A 364 1.63 15.57 2.14
C CYS A 364 1.07 16.48 3.26
N ASN A 365 0.31 15.90 4.21
CA ASN A 365 -0.15 16.61 5.40
C ASN A 365 1.01 17.05 6.31
N ALA A 366 2.03 16.20 6.50
CA ALA A 366 3.21 16.55 7.29
C ALA A 366 3.95 17.77 6.72
N ALA A 367 4.33 17.70 5.45
CA ALA A 367 5.01 18.78 4.75
C ALA A 367 4.16 20.06 4.68
N PHE A 368 2.82 19.95 4.65
CA PHE A 368 1.93 21.11 4.78
C PHE A 368 2.02 21.73 6.17
N LEU A 369 1.81 20.94 7.22
CA LEU A 369 1.68 21.42 8.60
C LEU A 369 2.99 21.92 9.21
N GLU A 370 4.14 21.52 8.66
CA GLU A 370 5.44 22.12 8.97
C GLU A 370 5.60 23.59 8.51
N LEU A 371 4.73 24.09 7.63
CA LEU A 371 4.85 25.42 7.05
C LEU A 371 4.17 26.50 7.91
N PRO A 372 4.76 27.72 8.00
CA PRO A 372 4.10 28.89 8.58
C PRO A 372 2.73 29.13 7.95
N GLU A 373 1.76 29.58 8.75
CA GLU A 373 0.38 29.80 8.32
C GLU A 373 0.27 30.74 7.11
N GLU A 374 1.04 31.82 7.11
CA GLU A 374 1.21 32.78 6.00
C GLU A 374 1.70 32.16 4.69
N THR A 375 2.39 31.01 4.77
CA THR A 375 2.84 30.22 3.61
C THR A 375 1.74 29.25 3.21
N ARG A 376 1.20 28.49 4.17
CA ARG A 376 0.07 27.55 3.96
C ARG A 376 -1.12 28.21 3.27
N ALA A 377 -1.43 29.46 3.61
CA ALA A 377 -2.52 30.25 3.04
C ALA A 377 -2.42 30.49 1.51
N LYS A 378 -1.25 30.30 0.90
CA LYS A 378 -0.97 30.52 -0.53
C LYS A 378 -0.74 29.22 -1.33
N LEU A 379 -1.12 28.10 -0.73
CA LEU A 379 -0.83 26.74 -1.20
C LEU A 379 -2.13 25.94 -1.28
N PRO A 380 -2.19 24.88 -2.12
CA PRO A 380 -3.29 23.92 -2.08
C PRO A 380 -3.43 23.32 -0.69
N LEU A 381 -4.65 22.92 -0.34
CA LEU A 381 -4.87 22.12 0.86
C LEU A 381 -4.45 20.66 0.58
N PRO A 382 -3.81 19.96 1.52
CA PRO A 382 -3.63 18.52 1.40
C PRO A 382 -5.00 17.83 1.48
N PRO A 383 -5.13 16.59 0.96
CA PRO A 383 -6.35 15.79 1.13
C PRO A 383 -6.57 15.49 2.63
N SER A 384 -7.80 15.11 3.01
CA SER A 384 -8.04 14.74 4.40
C SER A 384 -7.24 13.48 4.76
N LEU A 385 -6.87 13.39 6.03
CA LEU A 385 -6.39 12.14 6.62
C LEU A 385 -7.55 11.21 6.96
N ASP A 386 -8.80 11.69 6.95
CA ASP A 386 -9.98 10.82 7.03
C ASP A 386 -10.10 9.96 5.78
N ASP A 387 -9.88 10.56 4.60
CA ASP A 387 -9.78 9.88 3.29
C ASP A 387 -8.64 8.85 3.21
N CYS A 388 -7.69 8.88 4.17
CA CYS A 388 -6.68 7.84 4.32
C CYS A 388 -7.29 6.60 5.03
N GLU A 389 -8.10 5.84 4.29
CA GLU A 389 -8.81 4.63 4.77
C GLU A 389 -7.86 3.47 5.12
N ALA A 390 -6.60 3.53 4.67
CA ALA A 390 -5.56 2.53 4.95
C ALA A 390 -5.19 2.42 6.45
N CYS A 391 -5.46 3.45 7.24
CA CYS A 391 -5.05 3.55 8.65
C CYS A 391 -6.25 3.40 9.58
N THR A 392 -6.13 2.56 10.60
CA THR A 392 -7.14 2.52 11.66
C THR A 392 -7.16 3.80 12.50
N PRO A 393 -8.29 4.17 13.13
CA PRO A 393 -8.35 5.30 14.05
C PRO A 393 -7.26 5.24 15.12
N ASP A 394 -7.01 4.07 15.70
CA ASP A 394 -5.94 3.85 16.69
C ASP A 394 -4.55 4.15 16.11
N ALA A 395 -4.25 3.78 14.86
CA ALA A 395 -2.99 4.17 14.22
C ALA A 395 -2.94 5.70 13.99
N LYS A 396 -4.07 6.30 13.53
CA LYS A 396 -4.22 7.75 13.34
C LYS A 396 -4.16 8.56 14.64
N GLU A 397 -4.47 7.95 15.79
CA GLU A 397 -4.43 8.60 17.11
C GLU A 397 -3.10 8.34 17.82
N THR A 398 -2.64 7.09 17.87
CA THR A 398 -1.53 6.66 18.74
C THR A 398 -0.15 6.80 18.10
N GLY A 399 -0.04 6.73 16.77
CA GLY A 399 1.25 6.66 16.06
C GLY A 399 1.91 5.28 16.12
N ILE A 400 1.19 4.28 16.65
CA ILE A 400 1.66 2.91 16.84
C ILE A 400 1.05 2.04 15.73
N THR A 401 1.89 1.38 14.96
CA THR A 401 1.47 0.30 14.04
C THR A 401 2.16 -0.99 14.39
N GLY A 402 1.36 -2.03 14.56
CA GLY A 402 1.82 -3.40 14.72
C GLY A 402 2.00 -3.86 16.16
N ILE A 403 2.65 -5.03 16.25
CA ILE A 403 3.16 -5.78 17.39
C ILE A 403 2.54 -5.48 18.77
N PRO A 404 2.70 -4.34 19.48
CA PRO A 404 1.96 -4.08 20.73
C PRO A 404 0.43 -4.41 20.73
N PHE A 405 -0.31 -4.26 19.63
CA PHE A 405 -1.72 -4.72 19.55
C PHE A 405 -1.84 -6.21 19.18
N GLU A 406 -1.04 -6.70 18.23
CA GLU A 406 -0.94 -8.12 17.90
C GLU A 406 -0.47 -8.94 19.12
N GLN A 407 0.26 -8.32 20.06
CA GLN A 407 0.68 -8.84 21.36
C GLN A 407 -0.46 -8.91 22.36
N LYS A 408 -1.44 -8.01 22.29
CA LYS A 408 -2.66 -8.14 23.10
C LYS A 408 -3.44 -9.38 22.66
N ILE A 409 -3.69 -9.54 21.35
CA ILE A 409 -4.29 -10.77 20.81
C ILE A 409 -3.39 -11.98 21.09
N ALA A 410 -2.07 -11.84 20.96
CA ALA A 410 -1.11 -12.89 21.28
C ALA A 410 -1.22 -13.36 22.72
N GLN A 411 -1.31 -12.43 23.67
CA GLN A 411 -1.38 -12.69 25.10
C GLN A 411 -2.75 -13.26 25.47
N ASP A 412 -3.84 -12.67 24.96
CA ASP A 412 -5.20 -13.19 25.17
C ASP A 412 -5.36 -14.61 24.59
N VAL A 413 -4.71 -14.93 23.47
CA VAL A 413 -4.61 -16.30 22.97
C VAL A 413 -3.66 -17.14 23.82
N ALA A 414 -2.45 -16.68 24.13
CA ALA A 414 -1.47 -17.42 24.94
C ALA A 414 -2.04 -17.85 26.27
N ASP A 415 -2.73 -16.93 26.96
CA ASP A 415 -3.38 -17.20 28.23
C ASP A 415 -4.56 -18.19 28.05
N ALA A 416 -5.18 -18.26 26.87
CA ALA A 416 -6.20 -19.24 26.50
C ALA A 416 -5.65 -20.62 26.05
N VAL A 417 -4.33 -20.78 25.83
CA VAL A 417 -3.69 -22.07 25.47
C VAL A 417 -2.55 -22.53 26.39
N GLY A 418 -2.06 -21.66 27.28
CA GLY A 418 -1.22 -22.03 28.43
C GLY A 418 0.31 -21.93 28.27
N ASP A 419 0.85 -21.69 27.07
CA ASP A 419 2.31 -21.73 26.84
C ASP A 419 2.86 -20.58 25.97
N VAL A 420 3.89 -19.90 26.49
CA VAL A 420 4.44 -18.62 25.95
C VAL A 420 5.33 -18.80 24.72
N VAL A 421 5.87 -20.01 24.49
CA VAL A 421 6.81 -20.28 23.38
C VAL A 421 6.09 -20.52 22.06
N GLU A 422 4.92 -21.17 22.06
CA GLU A 422 4.10 -21.32 20.85
C GLU A 422 3.54 -19.98 20.38
N THR A 423 3.25 -19.06 21.31
CA THR A 423 2.61 -17.77 21.07
C THR A 423 3.27 -16.95 19.96
N VAL A 424 4.58 -16.74 19.99
CA VAL A 424 5.21 -15.81 19.03
C VAL A 424 5.17 -16.37 17.61
N SER A 425 5.48 -17.66 17.45
CA SER A 425 5.37 -18.38 16.18
C SER A 425 3.94 -18.45 15.67
N PHE A 426 2.97 -18.62 16.59
CA PHE A 426 1.55 -18.68 16.31
C PHE A 426 0.99 -17.39 15.68
N ASN A 427 1.38 -16.22 16.21
CA ASN A 427 0.87 -14.95 15.68
C ASN A 427 1.46 -14.63 14.30
N VAL A 428 2.77 -14.83 14.13
CA VAL A 428 3.42 -14.70 12.81
C VAL A 428 2.76 -15.65 11.80
N GLY A 429 2.50 -16.89 12.21
CA GLY A 429 1.79 -17.89 11.39
C GLY A 429 0.37 -17.46 11.01
N ASN A 430 -0.45 -16.97 11.96
CA ASN A 430 -1.83 -16.56 11.67
C ASN A 430 -1.92 -15.26 10.86
N ILE A 431 -1.09 -14.26 11.14
CA ILE A 431 -1.03 -13.01 10.36
C ILE A 431 -0.65 -13.33 8.91
N PHE A 432 0.42 -14.10 8.73
CA PHE A 432 0.85 -14.57 7.41
C PHE A 432 -0.23 -15.39 6.70
N ALA A 433 -0.85 -16.34 7.41
CA ALA A 433 -1.89 -17.17 6.84
C ALA A 433 -3.13 -16.36 6.40
N ASN A 434 -3.52 -15.32 7.15
CA ASN A 434 -4.61 -14.44 6.73
C ASN A 434 -4.23 -13.64 5.48
N PHE A 435 -3.01 -13.09 5.47
CA PHE A 435 -2.46 -12.30 4.37
C PHE A 435 -2.43 -13.11 3.06
N VAL A 436 -1.85 -14.32 3.06
CA VAL A 436 -1.74 -15.19 1.87
C VAL A 436 -2.96 -16.08 1.61
N GLY A 437 -4.03 -15.94 2.40
CA GLY A 437 -5.30 -16.64 2.20
C GLY A 437 -5.35 -18.09 2.65
N SER A 438 -4.38 -18.55 3.45
CA SER A 438 -4.31 -19.90 4.00
C SER A 438 -4.85 -20.04 5.44
N ALA A 439 -5.26 -18.95 6.12
CA ALA A 439 -5.77 -19.01 7.49
C ALA A 439 -7.03 -19.87 7.63
N ILE A 440 -7.94 -19.73 6.66
CA ILE A 440 -9.10 -20.61 6.51
C ILE A 440 -9.34 -20.92 5.03
N PRO A 441 -9.65 -22.17 4.65
CA PRO A 441 -10.09 -22.48 3.29
C PRO A 441 -11.38 -21.75 2.98
N GLU A 442 -11.54 -21.23 1.76
CA GLU A 442 -12.81 -20.64 1.38
C GLU A 442 -13.96 -21.66 1.30
N GLY A 443 -15.19 -21.15 1.35
CA GLY A 443 -16.40 -21.93 1.17
C GLY A 443 -17.53 -21.49 2.10
N ASP A 444 -18.52 -22.37 2.21
CA ASP A 444 -19.70 -22.15 3.04
C ASP A 444 -19.54 -22.85 4.38
N TYR A 445 -19.85 -22.12 5.46
CA TYR A 445 -19.64 -22.55 6.84
C TYR A 445 -20.87 -22.31 7.70
N TYR A 446 -21.12 -23.26 8.60
CA TYR A 446 -21.76 -22.95 9.87
C TYR A 446 -20.70 -22.42 10.85
N ILE A 447 -21.03 -21.36 11.58
CA ILE A 447 -20.12 -20.72 12.54
C ILE A 447 -20.71 -20.93 13.95
N ARG A 448 -20.15 -21.84 14.74
CA ARG A 448 -20.71 -22.25 16.03
C ARG A 448 -19.92 -21.68 17.21
N CYS A 449 -20.57 -20.96 18.12
CA CYS A 449 -19.93 -20.49 19.35
C CYS A 449 -19.43 -21.68 20.20
N ASN A 450 -18.24 -21.59 20.77
CA ASN A 450 -17.70 -22.67 21.59
C ASN A 450 -18.38 -22.74 22.96
N LYS A 451 -18.87 -21.62 23.51
CA LYS A 451 -19.76 -21.58 24.67
C LYS A 451 -21.21 -21.74 24.23
N GLY A 452 -22.00 -22.53 24.96
CA GLY A 452 -23.42 -22.80 24.66
C GLY A 452 -23.70 -23.62 23.38
N LYS A 453 -22.73 -23.76 22.48
CA LYS A 453 -22.77 -24.59 21.25
C LYS A 453 -23.84 -24.17 20.22
N LYS A 454 -24.39 -22.97 20.33
CA LYS A 454 -25.30 -22.37 19.35
C LYS A 454 -24.53 -21.76 18.17
N TYR A 455 -25.23 -21.58 17.07
CA TYR A 455 -24.70 -21.10 15.80
C TYR A 455 -24.97 -19.61 15.61
N LEU A 456 -24.04 -18.92 14.94
CA LEU A 456 -24.27 -17.60 14.39
C LEU A 456 -25.43 -17.67 13.39
N ASP A 457 -26.40 -16.80 13.58
CA ASP A 457 -27.68 -16.80 12.86
C ASP A 457 -28.10 -15.34 12.64
N ILE A 458 -28.71 -15.06 11.50
CA ILE A 458 -29.33 -13.76 11.22
C ILE A 458 -30.83 -13.89 11.44
N SER A 459 -31.43 -12.96 12.18
CA SER A 459 -32.86 -13.04 12.51
C SER A 459 -33.74 -13.16 11.25
N GLY A 460 -34.39 -14.30 11.09
CA GLY A 460 -35.16 -14.63 9.88
C GLY A 460 -36.27 -13.63 9.55
N GLY A 461 -36.78 -12.90 10.55
CA GLY A 461 -37.77 -11.84 10.36
C GLY A 461 -37.25 -10.59 9.65
N CYS A 462 -35.93 -10.36 9.62
CA CYS A 462 -35.31 -9.21 8.95
C CYS A 462 -34.16 -9.57 7.99
N MET A 463 -33.85 -10.85 7.78
CA MET A 463 -32.60 -11.29 7.12
C MET A 463 -32.34 -10.73 5.70
N ASN A 464 -33.34 -10.16 5.03
CA ASN A 464 -33.22 -9.52 3.71
C ASN A 464 -33.06 -7.99 3.77
N SER A 465 -33.00 -7.40 4.97
CA SER A 465 -32.86 -5.97 5.21
C SER A 465 -31.49 -5.64 5.79
N ASN A 466 -30.97 -4.46 5.44
CA ASN A 466 -29.76 -3.91 6.05
C ASN A 466 -30.01 -3.56 7.53
N GLY A 467 -29.01 -3.78 8.38
CA GLY A 467 -29.11 -3.57 9.82
C GLY A 467 -29.80 -4.72 10.57
N CYS A 468 -30.11 -5.85 9.90
CA CYS A 468 -30.64 -7.02 10.59
C CYS A 468 -29.55 -7.65 11.47
N LYS A 469 -29.82 -7.77 12.77
CA LYS A 469 -28.85 -8.23 13.76
C LYS A 469 -28.49 -9.71 13.60
N ALA A 470 -27.24 -10.01 13.91
CA ALA A 470 -26.81 -11.36 14.19
C ALA A 470 -27.15 -11.77 15.63
N GLN A 471 -27.37 -13.05 15.82
CA GLN A 471 -27.81 -13.69 17.06
C GLN A 471 -27.27 -15.12 17.14
N LEU A 472 -27.50 -15.78 18.27
CA LEU A 472 -27.27 -17.20 18.46
C LEU A 472 -28.58 -17.98 18.27
N TRP A 473 -28.52 -19.08 17.53
CA TRP A 473 -29.65 -19.99 17.35
C TRP A 473 -29.19 -21.45 17.22
N ASP A 474 -30.09 -22.41 17.44
CA ASP A 474 -29.87 -23.81 17.05
C ASP A 474 -29.98 -23.97 15.53
N LEU A 475 -29.40 -25.02 14.93
CA LEU A 475 -29.68 -25.29 13.51
C LEU A 475 -31.13 -25.77 13.34
N GLY A 476 -31.95 -24.93 12.72
CA GLY A 476 -33.32 -25.26 12.33
C GLY A 476 -33.40 -26.12 11.06
N SER A 477 -34.63 -26.43 10.65
CA SER A 477 -34.91 -27.06 9.36
C SER A 477 -34.61 -26.13 8.18
N SER A 478 -34.79 -24.81 8.36
CA SER A 478 -34.26 -23.80 7.45
C SER A 478 -32.78 -23.52 7.74
N LYS A 479 -32.01 -23.43 6.67
CA LYS A 479 -30.56 -23.20 6.68
C LYS A 479 -30.16 -21.92 5.94
N SER A 480 -31.14 -21.09 5.57
CA SER A 480 -30.91 -19.88 4.77
C SER A 480 -30.21 -18.77 5.56
N ASN A 481 -30.44 -18.70 6.87
CA ASN A 481 -30.04 -17.58 7.72
C ASN A 481 -28.83 -17.85 8.63
N ASN A 482 -28.22 -19.04 8.53
CA ASN A 482 -27.10 -19.49 9.38
C ASN A 482 -25.92 -20.14 8.60
N ILE A 483 -25.95 -20.11 7.26
CA ILE A 483 -24.81 -20.47 6.41
C ILE A 483 -24.11 -19.20 5.92
N PHE A 484 -22.82 -19.09 6.20
CA PHE A 484 -21.99 -17.97 5.77
C PHE A 484 -20.94 -18.40 4.76
N THR A 485 -20.91 -17.73 3.61
CA THR A 485 -19.86 -17.87 2.60
C THR A 485 -18.66 -17.00 3.00
N ILE A 486 -17.51 -17.64 3.21
CA ILE A 486 -16.24 -16.97 3.53
C ILE A 486 -15.37 -16.95 2.27
N ARG A 487 -14.96 -15.75 1.85
CA ARG A 487 -14.06 -15.48 0.71
C ARG A 487 -12.92 -14.56 1.12
N LYS A 488 -11.79 -14.67 0.46
CA LYS A 488 -10.66 -13.75 0.58
C LYS A 488 -11.07 -12.35 0.13
N GLU A 489 -10.53 -11.32 0.79
CA GLU A 489 -10.61 -9.95 0.30
C GLU A 489 -9.43 -9.12 0.84
N GLY A 490 -8.50 -8.77 -0.04
CA GLY A 490 -7.24 -8.08 0.30
C GLY A 490 -6.41 -8.86 1.32
N PRO A 491 -5.91 -8.24 2.42
CA PRO A 491 -5.21 -8.96 3.48
C PRO A 491 -6.15 -9.78 4.39
N SER A 492 -7.47 -9.63 4.24
CA SER A 492 -8.52 -10.14 5.12
C SER A 492 -9.45 -11.13 4.39
N TYR A 493 -10.61 -11.40 4.98
CA TYR A 493 -11.71 -12.15 4.40
C TYR A 493 -13.02 -11.38 4.56
N ARG A 494 -13.96 -11.61 3.64
CA ARG A 494 -15.35 -11.20 3.77
C ARG A 494 -16.22 -12.41 4.11
N VAL A 495 -17.12 -12.21 5.07
CA VAL A 495 -18.10 -13.19 5.52
C VAL A 495 -19.46 -12.73 5.03
N LYS A 496 -20.11 -13.47 4.14
CA LYS A 496 -21.43 -13.11 3.55
C LYS A 496 -22.49 -14.12 3.96
N LEU A 497 -23.70 -13.67 4.25
CA LEU A 497 -24.84 -14.57 4.41
C LEU A 497 -25.18 -15.22 3.06
N ARG A 498 -25.13 -16.55 2.97
CA ARG A 498 -25.21 -17.28 1.69
C ARG A 498 -26.50 -17.02 0.92
N SER A 499 -27.63 -16.80 1.61
CA SER A 499 -28.94 -16.67 0.98
C SER A 499 -29.14 -15.39 0.15
N ASN A 500 -28.38 -14.32 0.44
CA ASN A 500 -28.57 -13.01 -0.20
C ASN A 500 -27.29 -12.19 -0.41
N GLY A 501 -26.12 -12.70 -0.01
CA GLY A 501 -24.82 -12.06 -0.26
C GLY A 501 -24.51 -10.83 0.62
N LYS A 502 -25.39 -10.46 1.55
CA LYS A 502 -25.13 -9.37 2.51
C LYS A 502 -23.95 -9.75 3.43
N SER A 503 -23.07 -8.79 3.68
CA SER A 503 -21.85 -8.99 4.48
C SER A 503 -22.18 -8.94 5.97
N LEU A 504 -21.60 -9.85 6.75
CA LEU A 504 -21.54 -9.76 8.21
C LEU A 504 -20.62 -8.59 8.58
N GLU A 505 -21.16 -7.64 9.32
CA GLU A 505 -20.45 -6.43 9.69
C GLU A 505 -20.66 -6.06 11.16
N VAL A 506 -19.77 -5.20 11.65
CA VAL A 506 -20.04 -4.41 12.86
C VAL A 506 -20.77 -3.14 12.46
N LYS A 507 -21.81 -2.79 13.21
CA LYS A 507 -22.60 -1.56 13.03
C LYS A 507 -21.68 -0.33 13.01
N GLY A 508 -21.79 0.49 11.96
CA GLY A 508 -20.77 1.47 11.57
C GLY A 508 -20.37 2.44 12.69
N GLU A 509 -21.33 3.07 13.34
CA GLU A 509 -21.13 4.00 14.46
C GLU A 509 -20.61 3.34 15.74
N GLU A 510 -20.81 2.03 15.89
CA GLU A 510 -20.39 1.23 17.05
C GLU A 510 -19.10 0.44 16.81
N ARG A 511 -18.52 0.51 15.60
CA ARG A 511 -17.42 -0.36 15.14
C ARG A 511 -16.17 -0.41 16.03
N MET A 512 -15.95 0.61 16.86
CA MET A 512 -14.82 0.73 17.80
C MET A 512 -15.19 0.40 19.26
N SER A 513 -16.47 0.16 19.56
CA SER A 513 -16.98 0.03 20.94
C SER A 513 -17.07 -1.42 21.39
N ASN A 514 -16.68 -1.68 22.65
CA ASN A 514 -17.01 -2.96 23.30
C ASN A 514 -18.53 -3.07 23.47
N GLY A 515 -19.11 -4.16 22.99
CA GLY A 515 -20.55 -4.35 22.92
C GLY A 515 -21.21 -3.81 21.64
N GLY A 516 -20.42 -3.36 20.65
CA GLY A 516 -20.96 -2.92 19.36
C GLY A 516 -21.68 -4.04 18.61
N ASP A 517 -22.86 -3.73 18.06
CA ASP A 517 -23.74 -4.70 17.42
C ASP A 517 -23.12 -5.35 16.18
N ILE A 518 -23.36 -6.66 16.02
CA ILE A 518 -23.12 -7.38 14.76
C ILE A 518 -24.43 -7.41 13.96
N GLN A 519 -24.33 -7.06 12.68
CA GLN A 519 -25.46 -7.04 11.76
C GLN A 519 -25.06 -7.53 10.36
N ILE A 520 -26.02 -7.57 9.44
CA ILE A 520 -25.74 -7.71 8.02
C ILE A 520 -26.10 -6.45 7.23
N TRP A 521 -25.31 -6.17 6.20
CA TRP A 521 -25.51 -5.05 5.29
C TRP A 521 -25.11 -5.42 3.86
N ASP A 522 -25.57 -4.68 2.86
CA ASP A 522 -25.05 -4.82 1.49
C ASP A 522 -23.53 -4.62 1.46
N GLY A 523 -22.83 -5.46 0.69
CA GLY A 523 -21.39 -5.34 0.55
C GLY A 523 -21.04 -4.06 -0.22
N ASN A 524 -20.31 -3.15 0.42
CA ASN A 524 -19.78 -1.96 -0.27
C ASN A 524 -18.70 -2.41 -1.27
N PRO A 525 -18.80 -2.11 -2.58
CA PRO A 525 -17.85 -2.57 -3.60
C PRO A 525 -16.46 -1.92 -3.51
N ILE A 526 -16.28 -0.86 -2.71
CA ILE A 526 -14.99 -0.20 -2.52
C ILE A 526 -14.20 -0.97 -1.45
N GLY A 527 -13.14 -1.68 -1.86
CA GLY A 527 -12.36 -2.60 -1.00
C GLY A 527 -11.61 -1.97 0.18
N ILE A 528 -11.59 -0.63 0.30
CA ILE A 528 -10.93 0.09 1.40
C ILE A 528 -11.91 0.76 2.38
N ALA A 529 -13.12 1.11 1.92
CA ALA A 529 -14.12 1.89 2.66
C ALA A 529 -15.04 1.07 3.59
N ASN A 530 -14.63 -0.15 3.98
CA ASN A 530 -15.54 -1.15 4.56
C ASN A 530 -14.87 -2.12 5.55
N ALA A 531 -13.82 -1.67 6.25
CA ALA A 531 -13.10 -2.49 7.24
C ALA A 531 -14.00 -3.10 8.34
N ASN A 532 -15.16 -2.49 8.64
CA ASN A 532 -16.16 -3.03 9.56
C ASN A 532 -16.86 -4.30 9.03
N GLN A 533 -16.81 -4.55 7.73
CA GLN A 533 -17.35 -5.73 7.03
C GLN A 533 -16.28 -6.81 6.73
N LYS A 534 -15.01 -6.54 7.09
CA LYS A 534 -13.84 -7.39 6.83
C LYS A 534 -13.37 -8.07 8.13
N TRP A 535 -12.88 -9.30 8.00
CA TRP A 535 -12.56 -10.18 9.12
C TRP A 535 -11.24 -10.94 8.91
N PHE A 536 -10.50 -11.15 9.99
CA PHE A 536 -9.34 -12.04 10.06
C PHE A 536 -9.68 -13.26 10.92
N PHE A 537 -9.11 -14.42 10.58
CA PHE A 537 -9.33 -15.70 11.25
C PHE A 537 -8.04 -16.16 11.95
N TYR A 538 -8.02 -16.11 13.28
CA TYR A 538 -6.89 -16.59 14.08
C TYR A 538 -7.22 -17.99 14.60
N LYS A 539 -6.70 -19.03 13.95
CA LYS A 539 -6.97 -20.44 14.27
C LYS A 539 -6.37 -20.80 15.62
N ILE A 540 -7.13 -21.27 16.59
CA ILE A 540 -6.62 -21.70 17.92
C ILE A 540 -5.63 -22.87 17.75
N PRO A 541 -4.47 -22.90 18.45
CA PRO A 541 -3.52 -24.01 18.38
C PRO A 541 -4.16 -25.35 18.73
N ASN A 542 -3.62 -26.44 18.19
CA ASN A 542 -4.04 -27.81 18.49
C ASN A 542 -5.55 -28.09 18.26
N SER A 543 -6.27 -27.15 17.61
CA SER A 543 -7.68 -27.28 17.26
C SER A 543 -7.85 -27.73 15.81
N LYS A 544 -8.91 -28.51 15.56
CA LYS A 544 -9.29 -28.91 14.20
C LYS A 544 -9.70 -27.69 13.37
N ASN A 545 -10.60 -26.88 13.93
CA ASN A 545 -11.34 -25.81 13.24
C ASN A 545 -11.90 -24.74 14.22
N ALA A 546 -11.20 -24.45 15.33
CA ALA A 546 -11.57 -23.36 16.24
C ALA A 546 -10.78 -22.09 15.88
N TYR A 547 -11.44 -20.93 15.96
CA TYR A 547 -10.89 -19.64 15.54
C TYR A 547 -11.37 -18.51 16.47
N LEU A 548 -10.55 -17.47 16.63
CA LEU A 548 -11.06 -16.12 16.89
C LEU A 548 -11.38 -15.45 15.55
N MET A 549 -12.51 -14.76 15.47
CA MET A 549 -12.88 -13.92 14.32
C MET A 549 -12.65 -12.46 14.71
N VAL A 550 -11.67 -11.81 14.08
CA VAL A 550 -11.18 -10.47 14.42
C VAL A 550 -11.66 -9.47 13.37
N ASN A 551 -12.37 -8.40 13.76
CA ASN A 551 -12.86 -7.40 12.82
C ASN A 551 -11.72 -6.50 12.28
N ALA A 552 -11.72 -6.14 11.00
CA ALA A 552 -10.60 -5.35 10.44
C ALA A 552 -10.63 -3.84 10.76
N ALA A 553 -11.75 -3.28 11.25
CA ALA A 553 -11.82 -1.86 11.62
C ALA A 553 -11.24 -1.58 13.02
N SER A 554 -11.59 -2.41 14.00
CA SER A 554 -11.23 -2.22 15.42
C SER A 554 -10.39 -3.34 16.01
N PHE A 555 -10.17 -4.42 15.28
CA PHE A 555 -9.51 -5.65 15.73
C PHE A 555 -10.09 -6.28 17.01
N LYS A 556 -11.29 -5.88 17.39
CA LYS A 556 -12.09 -6.56 18.41
C LYS A 556 -12.59 -7.89 17.85
N VAL A 557 -12.76 -8.86 18.74
CA VAL A 557 -13.21 -10.21 18.37
C VAL A 557 -14.73 -10.29 18.36
N LEU A 558 -15.26 -11.14 17.49
CA LEU A 558 -16.64 -11.59 17.51
C LEU A 558 -16.90 -12.31 18.84
N ASP A 559 -17.89 -11.84 19.60
CA ASP A 559 -18.15 -12.27 20.97
C ASP A 559 -19.64 -12.60 21.15
N ALA A 560 -19.93 -13.78 21.68
CA ALA A 560 -21.27 -14.16 22.10
C ALA A 560 -21.61 -13.50 23.46
N VAL A 561 -22.72 -12.75 23.54
CA VAL A 561 -23.13 -12.11 24.79
C VAL A 561 -23.32 -13.17 25.88
N ASN A 562 -22.51 -13.06 26.95
CA ASN A 562 -22.33 -14.11 27.96
C ASN A 562 -23.63 -14.64 28.60
N SER A 563 -24.65 -13.79 28.78
CA SER A 563 -25.98 -14.17 29.31
C SER A 563 -26.88 -14.90 28.30
N GLY A 564 -26.59 -14.78 27.00
CA GLY A 564 -27.40 -15.33 25.91
C GLY A 564 -26.89 -16.64 25.32
N THR A 565 -25.72 -17.15 25.70
CA THR A 565 -25.07 -18.28 25.00
C THR A 565 -25.89 -19.56 24.93
N ASN A 566 -26.79 -19.77 25.91
CA ASN A 566 -27.61 -20.97 26.03
C ASN A 566 -29.04 -20.78 25.47
N SER A 567 -29.36 -19.61 24.89
CA SER A 567 -30.70 -19.24 24.45
C SER A 567 -30.74 -18.89 22.96
N ASN A 568 -31.83 -19.25 22.30
CA ASN A 568 -32.10 -18.78 20.94
C ASN A 568 -32.49 -17.31 21.00
N GLY A 569 -31.88 -16.48 20.13
CA GLY A 569 -31.93 -15.03 20.21
C GLY A 569 -30.86 -14.41 21.13
N GLY A 570 -29.89 -15.20 21.59
CA GLY A 570 -28.73 -14.68 22.34
C GLY A 570 -27.94 -13.68 21.49
N GLY A 571 -27.57 -12.53 22.05
CA GLY A 571 -26.87 -11.48 21.30
C GLY A 571 -25.45 -11.87 20.87
N VAL A 572 -24.98 -11.25 19.77
CA VAL A 572 -23.58 -11.32 19.31
C VAL A 572 -23.08 -9.90 19.08
N GLN A 573 -21.88 -9.62 19.57
CA GLN A 573 -21.26 -8.28 19.62
C GLN A 573 -19.80 -8.35 19.15
N ILE A 574 -19.13 -7.20 19.02
CA ILE A 574 -17.67 -7.14 19.15
C ILE A 574 -17.26 -6.85 20.59
N TYR A 575 -16.14 -7.42 21.01
CA TYR A 575 -15.50 -7.08 22.28
C TYR A 575 -13.98 -7.14 22.18
N ASP A 576 -13.26 -6.46 23.07
CA ASP A 576 -11.85 -6.77 23.31
C ASP A 576 -11.65 -8.26 23.55
N SER A 577 -10.60 -8.82 22.97
CA SER A 577 -10.13 -10.15 23.29
C SER A 577 -9.91 -10.29 24.80
N ARG A 578 -10.28 -11.45 25.35
CA ARG A 578 -10.17 -11.82 26.76
C ARG A 578 -9.62 -13.23 26.88
N SER A 579 -8.57 -13.39 27.68
CA SER A 579 -8.06 -14.71 28.11
C SER A 579 -9.17 -15.69 28.47
N ASN A 580 -9.07 -16.91 27.91
CA ASN A 580 -9.96 -18.06 28.15
C ASN A 580 -11.46 -17.88 27.85
N ASP A 581 -11.94 -16.74 27.33
CA ASP A 581 -13.38 -16.54 27.17
C ASP A 581 -13.95 -17.35 25.99
N GLN A 582 -14.66 -18.42 26.33
CA GLN A 582 -15.23 -19.36 25.36
C GLN A 582 -16.36 -18.76 24.52
N THR A 583 -16.84 -17.55 24.84
CA THR A 583 -17.77 -16.78 23.99
C THR A 583 -17.13 -16.23 22.73
N GLN A 584 -15.81 -16.04 22.75
CA GLN A 584 -15.03 -15.42 21.67
C GLN A 584 -14.43 -16.45 20.70
N VAL A 585 -14.48 -17.74 21.08
CA VAL A 585 -13.99 -18.87 20.27
C VAL A 585 -15.12 -19.43 19.42
N TRP A 586 -14.91 -19.51 18.12
CA TRP A 586 -15.89 -19.99 17.14
C TRP A 586 -15.37 -21.22 16.40
N ILE A 587 -16.21 -22.25 16.28
CA ILE A 587 -15.92 -23.48 15.56
C ILE A 587 -16.53 -23.38 14.17
N LEU A 588 -15.70 -23.42 13.13
CA LEU A 588 -16.14 -23.22 11.75
C LEU A 588 -16.31 -24.58 11.05
N GLU A 589 -17.55 -24.96 10.79
CA GLU A 589 -17.97 -26.26 10.27
C GLU A 589 -18.38 -26.11 8.79
N LYS A 590 -17.54 -26.58 7.87
CA LYS A 590 -17.79 -26.47 6.43
C LYS A 590 -19.03 -27.27 6.04
N THR A 591 -19.95 -26.69 5.27
CA THR A 591 -21.26 -27.32 4.99
C THR A 591 -21.22 -28.43 3.94
N SER A 592 -20.16 -28.43 3.11
CA SER A 592 -19.86 -29.37 2.03
C SER A 592 -18.43 -29.11 1.53
#